data_AF-A0A0F9MD73-F1
#
_entry.id   AF-A0A0F9MD73-F1
#
_cell.length_a   1.000
_cell.length_b   1.000
_cell.length_c   1.000
_cell.angle_alpha   90.00
_cell.angle_beta   90.00
_cell.angle_gamma   90.00
#
_symmetry.space_group_name_H-M   'P 1'
#
loop_
_entity.id
_entity.type
_entity.pdbx_description
1 polymer ?
#
loop_
_entity_poly.entity_id
_entity_poly.type
_entity_poly.pdbx_seq_one_letter_code
_entity_poly.pdbx_strand_id
1 'polypeptide(L)'
;MTTLNLQVGAGGDDGHTFYTPPSDNPGTPNGFTSDGTDLAVCNFAIVDGYSYTPYLRFTGVSGLSGQTIGSAIFKPYGFEADTGTPQTLIGADDQVSPAAPTTKEEHDAITRTTAKVTWDNCDLSTSAFVDSPDIKTVIQELADSFDPTVIQLMWDDDLKTDSDNRSRMHSYDGDTAKAAKLDIDHSAGGVTTRRYSLPVTGVG
;
A
#
# COMPACT_ATOMS: atom_id res chain seq x y z
N MET A 1 -14.66 -16.68 -9.80
CA MET A 1 -14.01 -15.43 -9.37
C MET A 1 -14.55 -15.13 -8.00
N THR A 2 -13.66 -14.93 -7.05
CA THR A 2 -13.97 -14.62 -5.65
C THR A 2 -13.40 -13.24 -5.36
N THR A 3 -14.12 -12.45 -4.57
CA THR A 3 -13.68 -11.11 -4.17
C THR A 3 -13.41 -11.08 -2.68
N LEU A 4 -12.21 -10.64 -2.30
CA LEU A 4 -11.90 -10.23 -0.93
C LEU A 4 -12.15 -8.73 -0.82
N ASN A 5 -13.04 -8.31 0.08
CA ASN A 5 -13.29 -6.89 0.37
C ASN A 5 -12.72 -6.61 1.76
N LEU A 6 -11.60 -5.90 1.80
CA LEU A 6 -10.85 -5.62 3.01
C LEU A 6 -10.98 -4.14 3.38
N GLN A 7 -10.81 -3.84 4.67
CA GLN A 7 -10.76 -2.47 5.19
C GLN A 7 -9.70 -2.43 6.29
N VAL A 8 -8.99 -1.29 6.41
CA VAL A 8 -8.18 -1.03 7.61
C VAL A 8 -9.09 -1.14 8.85
N GLY A 9 -8.70 -2.00 9.79
CA GLY A 9 -9.62 -2.54 10.79
C GLY A 9 -9.44 -2.01 12.21
N ALA A 10 -8.32 -1.37 12.52
CA ALA A 10 -7.97 -0.92 13.86
C ALA A 10 -7.07 0.33 13.82
N GLY A 11 -7.04 1.08 14.92
CA GLY A 11 -6.06 2.15 15.11
C GLY A 11 -4.64 1.56 15.13
N GLY A 12 -3.70 2.24 14.48
CA GLY A 12 -2.34 1.76 14.26
C GLY A 12 -2.15 0.80 13.08
N ASP A 13 -3.23 0.33 12.44
CA ASP A 13 -3.13 -0.38 11.15
C ASP A 13 -2.96 0.59 9.97
N ASP A 14 -2.97 1.89 10.21
CA ASP A 14 -2.56 2.89 9.24
C ASP A 14 -1.76 4.02 9.90
N GLY A 15 -0.99 4.72 9.09
CA GLY A 15 -0.08 5.75 9.57
C GLY A 15 0.81 6.25 8.45
N HIS A 16 1.72 7.18 8.78
CA HIS A 16 2.70 7.68 7.82
C HIS A 16 3.98 8.12 8.50
N THR A 17 5.09 8.03 7.75
CA THR A 17 6.29 8.77 8.12
C THR A 17 6.22 10.18 7.57
N PHE A 18 6.90 11.10 8.25
CA PHE A 18 7.10 12.44 7.75
C PHE A 18 8.55 12.88 7.93
N TYR A 19 9.04 13.64 6.96
CA TYR A 19 10.23 14.49 7.13
C TYR A 19 9.78 15.94 7.28
N THR A 20 10.46 16.68 8.15
CA THR A 20 10.32 18.12 8.33
C THR A 20 11.73 18.69 8.40
N PRO A 21 12.09 19.73 7.64
CA PRO A 21 13.45 20.22 7.73
C PRO A 21 13.73 20.82 9.11
N PRO A 22 14.99 20.73 9.59
CA PRO A 22 15.39 21.30 10.87
C PRO A 22 15.18 22.82 10.99
N SER A 23 15.07 23.54 9.87
CA SER A 23 14.79 24.98 9.82
C SER A 23 13.43 25.33 10.41
N ASP A 24 12.43 24.49 10.17
CA ASP A 24 11.04 24.73 10.58
C ASP A 24 10.71 24.03 11.90
N ASN A 25 11.31 22.85 12.14
CA ASN A 25 11.14 22.11 13.39
C ASN A 25 12.46 21.50 13.85
N PRO A 26 13.28 22.25 14.62
CA PRO A 26 14.59 21.78 15.07
C PRO A 26 14.53 20.60 16.06
N GLY A 27 13.33 20.21 16.55
CA GLY A 27 13.15 19.16 17.56
C GLY A 27 12.86 17.76 17.00
N THR A 28 12.24 17.66 15.82
CA THR A 28 11.81 16.38 15.23
C THR A 28 11.80 16.47 13.70
N PRO A 29 12.97 16.45 13.04
CA PRO A 29 13.04 16.55 11.58
C PRO A 29 12.55 15.29 10.86
N ASN A 30 12.32 14.22 11.61
CA ASN A 30 11.87 12.92 11.14
C ASN A 30 10.87 12.39 12.15
N GLY A 31 9.74 11.89 11.69
CA GLY A 31 8.72 11.35 12.57
C GLY A 31 7.84 10.29 11.93
N PHE A 32 7.03 9.71 12.78
CA PHE A 32 6.08 8.65 12.48
C PHE A 32 4.83 8.91 13.31
N THR A 33 3.66 8.72 12.71
CA THR A 33 2.37 8.72 13.41
C THR A 33 1.52 7.59 12.87
N SER A 34 0.78 6.96 13.77
CA SER A 34 -0.17 5.88 13.48
C SER A 34 -1.48 6.08 14.24
N ASP A 35 -1.76 7.33 14.64
CA ASP A 35 -2.89 7.76 15.47
C ASP A 35 -3.47 9.11 15.01
N GLY A 36 -3.00 9.63 13.86
CA GLY A 36 -3.50 10.85 13.25
C GLY A 36 -4.89 10.67 12.64
N THR A 37 -5.61 11.77 12.40
CA THR A 37 -6.95 11.76 11.78
C THR A 37 -6.93 11.69 10.25
N ASP A 38 -5.78 11.99 9.67
CA ASP A 38 -5.52 12.00 8.24
C ASP A 38 -4.11 11.45 7.96
N LEU A 39 -3.96 10.93 6.75
CA LEU A 39 -2.70 10.40 6.23
C LEU A 39 -2.34 11.20 4.99
N ALA A 40 -1.12 11.71 4.97
CA ALA A 40 -0.59 12.46 3.82
C ALA A 40 0.33 11.58 2.98
N VAL A 41 0.36 11.84 1.68
CA VAL A 41 1.31 11.26 0.71
C VAL A 41 1.99 12.38 -0.09
N CYS A 42 3.23 12.13 -0.50
CA CYS A 42 4.10 13.06 -1.24
C CYS A 42 4.50 14.30 -0.43
N ASN A 43 4.85 15.41 -1.10
CA ASN A 43 5.60 16.51 -0.52
C ASN A 43 4.75 17.76 -0.29
N PHE A 44 4.98 18.44 0.83
CA PHE A 44 4.41 19.75 1.11
C PHE A 44 5.53 20.81 1.18
N ALA A 45 5.32 21.95 0.52
CA ALA A 45 6.23 23.12 0.47
C ALA A 45 7.48 23.04 -0.44
N ILE A 46 7.77 24.21 -1.05
CA ILE A 46 8.76 24.45 -2.12
C ILE A 46 10.22 24.48 -1.65
N VAL A 47 10.44 24.84 -0.39
CA VAL A 47 11.79 25.21 0.08
C VAL A 47 12.33 24.24 1.14
N ASP A 48 11.43 23.46 1.73
CA ASP A 48 11.65 22.84 3.03
C ASP A 48 11.58 21.29 2.97
N GLY A 49 11.02 20.72 1.90
CA GLY A 49 11.19 19.29 1.58
C GLY A 49 10.42 18.34 2.50
N TYR A 50 9.26 18.74 3.03
CA TYR A 50 8.40 17.82 3.76
C TYR A 50 8.01 16.68 2.85
N SER A 51 8.17 15.43 3.32
CA SER A 51 7.79 14.23 2.57
C SER A 51 6.98 13.32 3.46
N TYR A 52 5.88 12.79 2.93
CA TYR A 52 4.97 11.90 3.64
C TYR A 52 4.83 10.58 2.89
N THR A 53 4.96 9.47 3.61
CA THR A 53 4.83 8.12 3.05
C THR A 53 3.91 7.27 3.95
N PRO A 54 2.64 7.08 3.56
CA PRO A 54 1.72 6.29 4.36
C PRO A 54 1.91 4.79 4.18
N TYR A 55 1.57 4.05 5.23
CA TYR A 55 1.33 2.61 5.18
C TYR A 55 -0.13 2.32 5.53
N LEU A 56 -0.68 1.26 4.95
CA LEU A 56 -2.03 0.77 5.27
C LEU A 56 -2.03 -0.74 5.39
N ARG A 57 -2.48 -1.25 6.54
CA ARG A 57 -2.42 -2.66 6.91
C ARG A 57 -3.82 -3.27 6.92
N PHE A 58 -4.01 -4.25 6.06
CA PHE A 58 -5.26 -4.99 5.88
C PHE A 58 -5.08 -6.38 6.47
N THR A 59 -5.86 -6.70 7.50
CA THR A 59 -5.84 -8.02 8.17
C THR A 59 -6.96 -8.92 7.65
N GLY A 60 -6.94 -10.20 8.03
CA GLY A 60 -7.99 -11.15 7.64
C GLY A 60 -7.87 -11.65 6.20
N VAL A 61 -6.69 -11.50 5.60
CA VAL A 61 -6.39 -12.03 4.26
C VAL A 61 -6.20 -13.54 4.35
N SER A 62 -6.70 -14.30 3.37
CA SER A 62 -6.43 -15.73 3.26
C SER A 62 -6.79 -16.25 1.87
N GLY A 63 -6.20 -17.39 1.48
CA GLY A 63 -6.58 -18.13 0.29
C GLY A 63 -6.10 -17.49 -1.02
N LEU A 64 -5.06 -16.65 -0.96
CA LEU A 64 -4.45 -16.03 -2.14
C LEU A 64 -3.29 -16.86 -2.71
N SER A 65 -2.68 -17.75 -1.93
CA SER A 65 -1.53 -18.52 -2.42
C SER A 65 -1.83 -19.30 -3.69
N GLY A 66 -1.03 -19.05 -4.73
CA GLY A 66 -1.16 -19.68 -6.05
C GLY A 66 -2.43 -19.32 -6.82
N GLN A 67 -3.20 -18.32 -6.37
CA GLN A 67 -4.33 -17.80 -7.13
C GLN A 67 -3.85 -16.87 -8.24
N THR A 68 -4.67 -16.73 -9.29
CA THR A 68 -4.53 -15.64 -10.26
C THR A 68 -5.34 -14.44 -9.79
N ILE A 69 -4.65 -13.32 -9.59
CA ILE A 69 -5.26 -12.02 -9.27
C ILE A 69 -5.74 -11.37 -10.56
N GLY A 70 -7.05 -11.22 -10.70
CA GLY A 70 -7.68 -10.60 -11.87
C GLY A 70 -7.68 -9.08 -11.81
N SER A 71 -7.91 -8.54 -10.62
CA SER A 71 -7.95 -7.11 -10.31
C SER A 71 -7.67 -6.90 -8.82
N ALA A 72 -6.97 -5.83 -8.46
CA ALA A 72 -6.88 -5.36 -7.08
C ALA A 72 -6.98 -3.83 -7.06
N ILE A 73 -7.98 -3.30 -6.35
CA ILE A 73 -8.27 -1.86 -6.28
C ILE A 73 -8.14 -1.40 -4.83
N PHE A 74 -7.16 -0.53 -4.59
CA PHE A 74 -7.01 0.19 -3.34
C PHE A 74 -7.90 1.43 -3.37
N LYS A 75 -8.59 1.70 -2.26
CA LYS A 75 -9.64 2.74 -2.17
C LYS A 75 -9.44 3.59 -0.91
N PRO A 76 -8.54 4.58 -0.94
CA PRO A 76 -8.49 5.60 0.09
C PRO A 76 -9.77 6.47 0.04
N TYR A 77 -10.21 6.96 1.19
CA TYR A 77 -11.25 7.99 1.24
C TYR A 77 -10.58 9.37 1.30
N GLY A 78 -10.89 10.22 0.34
CA GLY A 78 -10.26 11.52 0.22
C GLY A 78 -10.51 12.46 1.39
N PHE A 79 -9.54 13.31 1.68
CA PHE A 79 -9.62 14.38 2.67
C PHE A 79 -9.74 15.73 1.96
N GLU A 80 -10.48 16.69 2.52
CA GLU A 80 -10.94 17.90 1.80
C GLU A 80 -9.85 18.89 1.31
N ALA A 81 -8.56 18.60 1.49
CA ALA A 81 -7.53 19.54 1.04
C ALA A 81 -6.23 18.86 0.58
N ASP A 82 -5.98 19.02 -0.72
CA ASP A 82 -4.78 18.59 -1.44
C ASP A 82 -4.12 19.79 -2.13
N THR A 83 -2.86 19.64 -2.51
CA THR A 83 -2.10 20.61 -3.31
C THR A 83 -1.36 19.91 -4.44
N GLY A 84 -1.25 20.59 -5.59
CA GLY A 84 -0.42 20.16 -6.71
C GLY A 84 -0.86 18.87 -7.40
N THR A 85 0.13 18.12 -7.90
CA THR A 85 -0.02 16.87 -8.67
C THR A 85 0.92 15.81 -8.11
N PRO A 86 0.50 15.08 -7.06
CA PRO A 86 1.31 14.04 -6.42
C PRO A 86 1.80 13.00 -7.41
N GLN A 87 3.04 12.54 -7.25
CA GLN A 87 3.64 11.48 -8.08
C GLN A 87 3.99 10.34 -7.14
N THR A 88 3.32 9.20 -7.29
CA THR A 88 3.39 8.15 -6.26
C THR A 88 3.58 6.77 -6.83
N LEU A 89 4.08 5.88 -5.97
CA LEU A 89 4.22 4.46 -6.22
C LEU A 89 3.51 3.67 -5.12
N ILE A 90 2.68 2.71 -5.50
CA ILE A 90 2.11 1.73 -4.58
C ILE A 90 2.90 0.43 -4.70
N GLY A 91 3.43 -0.03 -3.56
CA GLY A 91 3.95 -1.38 -3.35
C GLY A 91 3.34 -2.01 -2.11
N ALA A 92 3.86 -3.15 -1.70
CA ALA A 92 3.48 -3.79 -0.44
C ALA A 92 4.71 -4.30 0.31
N ASP A 93 4.55 -4.60 1.59
CA ASP A 93 5.54 -5.33 2.40
C ASP A 93 5.62 -6.79 1.91
N ASP A 94 6.84 -7.26 1.59
CA ASP A 94 7.12 -8.60 1.07
C ASP A 94 7.20 -9.65 2.20
N GLN A 95 6.12 -9.78 2.97
CA GLN A 95 6.02 -10.69 4.10
C GLN A 95 4.62 -11.31 4.20
N VAL A 96 4.54 -12.52 4.77
CA VAL A 96 3.28 -13.26 4.97
C VAL A 96 2.34 -12.61 5.99
N SER A 97 2.90 -11.93 6.99
CA SER A 97 2.16 -11.34 8.11
C SER A 97 2.93 -10.15 8.69
N PRO A 98 3.10 -9.06 7.92
CA PRO A 98 3.82 -7.89 8.41
C PRO A 98 3.17 -7.31 9.67
N ALA A 99 4.01 -6.94 10.63
CA ALA A 99 3.61 -6.10 11.75
C ALA A 99 3.48 -4.64 11.30
N ALA A 100 2.58 -3.89 11.93
CA ALA A 100 2.55 -2.45 11.73
C ALA A 100 3.89 -1.85 12.22
N PRO A 101 4.52 -0.94 11.46
CA PRO A 101 5.68 -0.21 11.93
C PRO A 101 5.29 0.63 13.17
N THR A 102 6.24 0.83 14.09
CA THR A 102 6.05 1.68 15.27
C THR A 102 6.97 2.90 15.27
N THR A 103 7.92 2.92 14.34
CA THR A 103 8.91 3.98 14.15
C THR A 103 9.13 4.26 12.68
N LYS A 104 9.71 5.42 12.36
CA LYS A 104 10.11 5.74 10.99
C LYS A 104 11.19 4.79 10.48
N GLU A 105 12.15 4.45 11.33
CA GLU A 105 13.26 3.56 10.97
C GLU A 105 12.75 2.17 10.59
N GLU A 106 11.75 1.64 11.33
CA GLU A 106 11.08 0.39 10.98
C GLU A 106 10.35 0.50 9.64
N HIS A 107 9.58 1.57 9.43
CA HIS A 107 8.89 1.82 8.16
C HIS A 107 9.85 1.87 6.97
N ASP A 108 10.96 2.61 7.11
CA ASP A 108 11.95 2.78 6.06
C ASP A 108 12.72 1.48 5.77
N ALA A 109 12.86 0.61 6.77
CA ALA A 109 13.50 -0.69 6.63
C ALA A 109 12.59 -1.79 6.02
N ILE A 110 11.30 -1.52 5.80
CA ILE A 110 10.38 -2.48 5.18
C ILE A 110 10.90 -2.87 3.79
N THR A 111 11.10 -4.18 3.61
CA THR A 111 11.38 -4.75 2.30
C THR A 111 10.09 -4.76 1.50
N ARG A 112 10.06 -3.95 0.45
CA ARG A 112 8.90 -3.83 -0.44
C ARG A 112 8.93 -4.90 -1.52
N THR A 113 7.77 -5.22 -2.06
CA THR A 113 7.61 -5.94 -3.32
C THR A 113 8.44 -5.30 -4.43
N THR A 114 8.91 -6.14 -5.35
CA THR A 114 9.60 -5.71 -6.57
C THR A 114 8.62 -5.03 -7.52
N ALA A 115 7.42 -5.58 -7.67
CA ALA A 115 6.33 -4.96 -8.38
C ALA A 115 5.86 -3.69 -7.66
N LYS A 116 5.69 -2.63 -8.44
CA LYS A 116 5.11 -1.36 -8.03
C LYS A 116 4.15 -0.86 -9.09
N VAL A 117 3.14 -0.10 -8.68
CA VAL A 117 2.21 0.57 -9.59
C VAL A 117 2.25 2.07 -9.35
N THR A 118 2.46 2.82 -10.43
CA THR A 118 2.43 4.28 -10.40
C THR A 118 1.00 4.79 -10.26
N TRP A 119 0.78 5.71 -9.33
CA TRP A 119 -0.47 6.45 -9.19
C TRP A 119 -0.22 7.95 -9.15
N ASP A 120 0.09 8.51 -10.31
CA ASP A 120 0.30 9.94 -10.47
C ASP A 120 -1.01 10.69 -10.53
N ASN A 121 -0.98 11.94 -10.06
CA ASN A 121 -2.10 12.87 -10.00
C ASN A 121 -3.29 12.27 -9.26
N CYS A 122 -3.04 11.53 -8.18
CA CYS A 122 -4.10 11.07 -7.29
C CYS A 122 -4.78 12.30 -6.69
N ASP A 123 -6.04 12.55 -7.05
CA ASP A 123 -6.85 13.61 -6.47
C ASP A 123 -7.69 13.02 -5.35
N LEU A 124 -7.28 13.32 -4.12
CA LEU A 124 -7.99 12.92 -2.91
C LEU A 124 -8.73 14.11 -2.28
N SER A 125 -8.87 15.25 -2.97
CA SER A 125 -9.65 16.41 -2.50
C SER A 125 -11.17 16.20 -2.57
N THR A 126 -11.61 14.97 -2.35
CA THR A 126 -12.99 14.52 -2.49
C THR A 126 -13.50 13.97 -1.16
N SER A 127 -14.78 14.16 -0.85
CA SER A 127 -15.43 13.48 0.27
C SER A 127 -15.97 12.11 -0.17
N ALA A 128 -15.11 11.29 -0.79
CA ALA A 128 -15.49 10.00 -1.37
C ALA A 128 -14.32 9.01 -1.39
N PHE A 129 -14.63 7.73 -1.58
CA PHE A 129 -13.63 6.73 -1.94
C PHE A 129 -13.15 6.97 -3.37
N VAL A 130 -11.83 6.94 -3.56
CA VAL A 130 -11.18 7.10 -4.87
C VAL A 130 -10.52 5.79 -5.24
N ASP A 131 -10.80 5.25 -6.42
CA ASP A 131 -10.20 4.00 -6.88
C ASP A 131 -8.77 4.25 -7.39
N SER A 132 -7.83 3.43 -6.92
CA SER A 132 -6.48 3.38 -7.46
C SER A 132 -6.47 2.80 -8.88
N PRO A 133 -5.37 2.99 -9.65
CA PRO A 133 -5.02 2.08 -10.72
C PRO A 133 -4.99 0.63 -10.21
N ASP A 134 -5.18 -0.33 -11.11
CA ASP A 134 -5.17 -1.75 -10.75
C ASP A 134 -3.78 -2.17 -10.24
N ILE A 135 -3.70 -2.53 -8.95
CA ILE A 135 -2.47 -2.94 -8.27
C ILE A 135 -2.27 -4.46 -8.29
N LYS A 136 -2.97 -5.19 -9.17
CA LYS A 136 -2.91 -6.66 -9.20
C LYS A 136 -1.51 -7.24 -9.31
N THR A 137 -0.54 -6.55 -9.93
CA THR A 137 0.83 -7.06 -10.06
C THR A 137 1.54 -7.10 -8.71
N VAL A 138 1.30 -6.12 -7.85
CA VAL A 138 1.78 -6.09 -6.46
C VAL A 138 1.18 -7.24 -5.68
N ILE A 139 -0.15 -7.41 -5.74
CA ILE A 139 -0.86 -8.47 -5.01
C ILE A 139 -0.52 -9.87 -5.57
N GLN A 140 -0.30 -9.99 -6.89
CA GLN A 140 0.11 -11.26 -7.52
C GLN A 140 1.49 -11.69 -7.01
N GLU A 141 2.44 -10.77 -6.82
CA GLU A 141 3.75 -11.10 -6.26
C GLU A 141 3.65 -11.71 -4.85
N LEU A 142 2.78 -11.14 -4.00
CA LEU A 142 2.50 -11.70 -2.67
C LEU A 142 1.85 -13.09 -2.76
N ALA A 143 0.86 -13.25 -3.65
CA ALA A 143 0.14 -14.51 -3.87
C ALA A 143 1.02 -15.63 -4.47
N ASP A 144 2.02 -15.27 -5.28
CA ASP A 144 3.00 -16.20 -5.84
C ASP A 144 4.02 -16.66 -4.79
N SER A 145 4.30 -15.79 -3.80
CA SER A 145 5.34 -16.01 -2.79
C SER A 145 4.81 -16.69 -1.52
N PHE A 146 3.58 -16.41 -1.10
CA PHE A 146 2.99 -16.90 0.15
C PHE A 146 1.45 -16.94 0.13
N ASP A 147 0.86 -17.45 1.23
CA ASP A 147 -0.55 -17.20 1.56
C ASP A 147 -0.62 -16.05 2.58
N PRO A 148 -0.73 -14.78 2.13
CA PRO A 148 -0.69 -13.64 3.04
C PRO A 148 -1.87 -13.69 4.01
N THR A 149 -1.57 -13.48 5.29
CA THR A 149 -2.57 -13.27 6.36
C THR A 149 -2.86 -11.79 6.60
N VAL A 150 -1.92 -10.95 6.16
CA VAL A 150 -1.96 -9.49 6.24
C VAL A 150 -1.35 -8.96 4.95
N ILE A 151 -1.92 -7.90 4.40
CA ILE A 151 -1.33 -7.10 3.33
C ILE A 151 -1.04 -5.72 3.90
N GLN A 152 0.21 -5.28 3.89
CA GLN A 152 0.60 -3.92 4.25
C GLN A 152 1.02 -3.19 2.98
N LEU A 153 0.17 -2.27 2.50
CA LEU A 153 0.49 -1.42 1.36
C LEU A 153 1.42 -0.30 1.81
N MET A 154 2.42 -0.02 0.98
CA MET A 154 3.37 1.07 1.13
C MET A 154 3.12 2.06 0.00
N TRP A 155 2.71 3.28 0.35
CA TRP A 155 2.45 4.33 -0.63
C TRP A 155 3.61 5.34 -0.60
N ASP A 156 4.54 5.15 -1.53
CA ASP A 156 5.76 5.94 -1.59
C ASP A 156 5.62 7.13 -2.54
N ASP A 157 6.41 8.17 -2.29
CA ASP A 157 6.69 9.23 -3.26
C ASP A 157 7.60 8.69 -4.38
N ASP A 158 7.31 9.01 -5.65
CA ASP A 158 8.13 8.62 -6.83
C ASP A 158 9.40 9.49 -7.00
N LEU A 159 9.82 10.20 -5.94
CA LEU A 159 11.05 10.99 -5.87
C LEU A 159 11.18 12.08 -6.95
N LYS A 160 10.06 12.56 -7.50
CA LYS A 160 10.06 13.69 -8.43
C LYS A 160 10.24 15.00 -7.67
N THR A 161 11.09 15.88 -8.20
CA THR A 161 11.48 17.16 -7.59
C THR A 161 10.39 18.23 -7.57
N ASP A 162 9.16 17.87 -7.90
CA ASP A 162 8.07 18.82 -8.02
C ASP A 162 7.58 19.18 -6.62
N SER A 163 7.68 20.46 -6.31
CA SER A 163 7.32 21.03 -5.02
C SER A 163 5.82 21.22 -4.85
N ASP A 164 5.33 21.07 -3.60
CA ASP A 164 3.95 21.35 -3.18
C ASP A 164 2.90 20.46 -3.86
N ASN A 165 3.14 19.15 -3.78
CA ASN A 165 2.30 18.11 -4.33
C ASN A 165 1.94 17.13 -3.22
N ARG A 166 0.87 17.40 -2.48
CA ARG A 166 0.42 16.58 -1.37
C ARG A 166 -1.03 16.18 -1.56
N SER A 167 -1.30 14.89 -1.37
CA SER A 167 -2.67 14.40 -1.19
C SER A 167 -2.90 13.82 0.18
N ARG A 168 -4.16 13.87 0.63
CA ARG A 168 -4.55 13.41 1.95
C ARG A 168 -5.78 12.51 1.91
N MET A 169 -5.77 11.51 2.78
CA MET A 169 -6.89 10.61 3.02
C MET A 169 -7.25 10.57 4.49
N HIS A 170 -8.47 10.14 4.78
CA HIS A 170 -8.85 9.77 6.14
C HIS A 170 -8.08 8.53 6.61
N SER A 171 -7.65 8.56 7.88
CA SER A 171 -7.21 7.38 8.61
C SER A 171 -8.41 6.67 9.26
N TYR A 172 -8.17 5.46 9.76
CA TYR A 172 -9.10 4.75 10.63
C TYR A 172 -9.46 5.57 11.87
N ASP A 173 -8.47 6.17 12.54
CA ASP A 173 -8.65 6.93 13.77
C ASP A 173 -9.40 8.25 13.55
N GLY A 174 -9.36 8.81 12.34
CA GLY A 174 -10.16 9.97 11.95
C GLY A 174 -11.65 9.64 11.79
N ASP A 175 -11.96 8.57 11.06
CA ASP A 175 -13.33 8.07 10.89
C ASP A 175 -13.32 6.63 10.38
N THR A 176 -13.68 5.67 11.24
CA THR A 176 -13.73 4.24 10.91
C THR A 176 -14.61 3.90 9.69
N ALA A 177 -15.60 4.72 9.33
CA ALA A 177 -16.43 4.49 8.14
C ALA A 177 -15.73 4.92 6.83
N LYS A 178 -14.69 5.75 6.95
CA LYS A 178 -13.87 6.29 5.86
C LYS A 178 -12.48 5.64 5.79
N ALA A 179 -12.17 4.72 6.70
CA ALA A 179 -10.93 3.96 6.65
C ALA A 179 -10.76 3.28 5.27
N ALA A 180 -9.52 3.27 4.78
CA ALA A 180 -9.24 2.81 3.42
C ALA A 180 -9.61 1.35 3.21
N LYS A 181 -9.94 1.01 1.95
CA LYS A 181 -10.40 -0.32 1.55
C LYS A 181 -9.49 -0.92 0.48
N LEU A 182 -9.52 -2.24 0.37
CA LEU A 182 -8.81 -2.99 -0.66
C LEU A 182 -9.71 -4.12 -1.17
N ASP A 183 -10.09 -4.04 -2.44
CA ASP A 183 -10.90 -5.04 -3.11
C ASP A 183 -10.00 -5.89 -4.03
N ILE A 184 -10.00 -7.21 -3.86
CA ILE A 184 -9.14 -8.14 -4.62
C ILE A 184 -10.02 -9.20 -5.27
N ASP A 185 -10.05 -9.22 -6.60
CA ASP A 185 -10.67 -10.27 -7.38
C ASP A 185 -9.63 -11.34 -7.73
N HIS A 186 -9.89 -12.58 -7.32
CA HIS A 186 -9.01 -13.71 -7.58
C HIS A 186 -9.75 -14.95 -8.07
N SER A 187 -9.00 -15.86 -8.67
CA SER A 187 -9.51 -17.13 -9.18
C SER A 187 -8.44 -18.21 -9.10
N ALA A 188 -8.88 -19.47 -9.08
CA ALA A 188 -7.98 -20.61 -9.02
C ALA A 188 -6.89 -20.47 -10.09
N GLY A 189 -5.63 -20.50 -9.66
CA GLY A 189 -4.49 -20.42 -10.56
C GLY A 189 -4.53 -21.55 -11.58
N GLY A 190 -4.08 -21.26 -12.80
CA GLY A 190 -3.93 -22.28 -13.82
C GLY A 190 -2.91 -23.32 -13.37
N VAL A 191 -3.37 -24.51 -12.96
CA VAL A 191 -2.48 -25.62 -12.62
C VAL A 191 -1.65 -25.98 -13.86
N THR A 192 -0.39 -25.55 -13.90
CA THR A 192 0.58 -26.12 -14.82
C THR A 192 0.98 -27.48 -14.26
N THR A 193 0.16 -28.50 -14.52
CA THR A 193 0.59 -29.89 -14.28
C THR A 193 1.83 -30.14 -15.12
N ARG A 194 3.02 -30.07 -14.51
CA ARG A 194 4.23 -30.68 -15.06
C ARG A 194 3.97 -32.17 -15.10
N ARG A 195 3.50 -32.66 -16.25
CA ARG A 195 3.49 -34.09 -16.54
C ARG A 195 4.94 -34.54 -16.65
N TYR A 196 5.50 -35.03 -15.56
CA TYR A 196 6.72 -35.82 -15.63
C TYR A 196 6.37 -37.12 -16.35
N SER A 197 6.64 -37.17 -17.66
CA SER A 197 6.67 -38.42 -18.39
C SER A 197 7.85 -39.24 -17.89
N LEU A 198 7.57 -40.26 -17.07
CA LEU A 198 8.57 -41.26 -16.71
C LEU A 198 8.96 -42.02 -17.98
N PRO A 199 10.26 -42.11 -18.32
CA PRO A 199 10.67 -42.99 -19.41
C PRO A 199 10.34 -44.43 -18.99
N VAL A 200 9.47 -45.09 -19.77
CA VAL A 200 9.26 -46.52 -19.67
C VAL A 200 10.54 -47.19 -20.16
N THR A 201 11.45 -47.54 -19.25
CA THR A 201 12.50 -48.50 -19.56
C THR A 201 11.87 -49.87 -19.65
N GLY A 202 11.47 -50.24 -20.87
CA GLY A 202 11.11 -51.61 -21.21
C GLY A 202 12.30 -52.52 -20.96
N VAL A 203 12.11 -53.54 -20.14
CA VAL A 203 13.02 -54.68 -20.02
C VAL A 203 12.38 -55.80 -20.82
N GLY A 204 13.08 -56.22 -21.88
CA GLY A 204 12.74 -57.39 -22.68
C GLY A 204 13.15 -58.71 -22.04
#